data_AF-A0A7Z0B2N8-F1
#
_entry.id   AF-A0A7Z0B2N8-F1
#
_cell.length_a   1.000
_cell.length_b   1.000
_cell.length_c   1.000
_cell.angle_alpha   90.00
_cell.angle_beta   90.00
_cell.angle_gamma   90.00
#
_symmetry.space_group_name_H-M   'P 1'
#
loop_
_entity.id
_entity.type
_entity.pdbx_description
1 polymer ?
#
loop_
_entity_poly.entity_id
_entity_poly.type
_entity_poly.pdbx_seq_one_letter_code
_entity_poly.pdbx_strand_id
1 'polypeptide(L)'
;MTKMPDIKDLTPEQKDALIIDLVRRLNELEAKLEKDSHNSSKPPSSDGPKREPKSLRGVSGARPGAQPGHKGKTLKRVAQPDHIEIHPVASVCDACGARLDSTRITVVTEGRQVIDLPPTRFEVTEHRVQIAQCRCGKRHSGVFPEGVSRRCSTAPRCGPRQSI
;
A
#
# COMPACT_ATOMS: atom_id res chain seq x y z
N MET A 1 -47.47 21.88 6.64
CA MET A 1 -47.99 22.02 5.27
C MET A 1 -48.75 23.34 5.20
N THR A 2 -48.12 24.38 4.65
CA THR A 2 -48.76 25.69 4.49
C THR A 2 -49.88 25.54 3.46
N LYS A 3 -51.13 25.77 3.85
CA LYS A 3 -52.29 25.72 2.94
C LYS A 3 -52.04 26.65 1.76
N MET A 4 -52.16 26.14 0.54
CA MET A 4 -52.09 26.95 -0.67
C MET A 4 -53.24 27.95 -0.67
N PRO A 5 -52.99 29.24 -0.93
CA PRO A 5 -54.07 30.21 -1.09
C PRO A 5 -54.93 29.85 -2.30
N ASP A 6 -56.25 30.00 -2.17
CA ASP A 6 -57.20 29.69 -3.25
C ASP A 6 -57.08 30.75 -4.35
N ILE A 7 -56.66 30.33 -5.55
CA ILE A 7 -56.20 31.20 -6.64
C ILE A 7 -57.34 32.09 -7.19
N LYS A 8 -58.60 31.68 -6.95
CA LYS A 8 -59.79 32.30 -7.53
C LYS A 8 -60.15 33.64 -6.91
N ASP A 9 -59.77 33.87 -5.66
CA ASP A 9 -60.18 35.05 -4.89
C ASP A 9 -59.11 36.15 -4.83
N LEU A 10 -57.96 35.94 -5.49
CA LEU A 10 -56.85 36.89 -5.47
C LEU A 10 -56.99 37.99 -6.52
N THR A 11 -56.66 39.21 -6.11
CA THR A 11 -56.53 40.35 -7.02
C THR A 11 -55.36 40.16 -7.98
N PRO A 12 -55.34 40.85 -9.13
CA PRO A 12 -54.23 40.77 -10.08
C PRO A 12 -52.86 41.05 -9.43
N GLU A 13 -52.79 42.06 -8.56
CA GLU A 13 -51.57 42.45 -7.84
C GLU A 13 -51.06 41.34 -6.90
N GLN A 14 -51.98 40.65 -6.22
CA GLN A 14 -51.62 39.54 -5.35
C GLN A 14 -51.14 38.31 -6.14
N LYS A 15 -51.68 38.11 -7.36
CA LYS A 15 -51.22 37.05 -8.27
C LYS A 15 -49.81 37.35 -8.77
N ASP A 16 -49.51 38.59 -9.12
CA ASP A 16 -48.16 38.99 -9.56
C ASP A 16 -47.13 38.80 -8.46
N ALA A 17 -47.45 39.17 -7.21
CA ALA A 17 -46.57 38.94 -6.06
C ALA A 17 -46.31 37.44 -5.81
N LEU A 18 -47.33 36.60 -5.96
CA LEU A 18 -47.19 35.14 -5.85
C LEU A 18 -46.34 34.56 -6.98
N ILE A 19 -46.53 35.03 -8.23
CA ILE A 19 -45.74 34.61 -9.37
C ILE A 19 -44.25 34.94 -9.14
N ILE A 20 -43.94 36.14 -8.66
CA ILE A 20 -42.57 36.54 -8.35
C ILE A 20 -41.95 35.65 -7.26
N ASP A 21 -42.68 35.33 -6.19
CA ASP A 21 -42.17 34.44 -5.14
C ASP A 21 -41.94 33.00 -5.64
N LEU A 22 -42.86 32.50 -6.46
CA LEU A 22 -42.76 31.17 -7.05
C LEU A 22 -41.60 31.07 -8.04
N VAL A 23 -41.42 32.06 -8.91
CA VAL A 23 -40.28 32.14 -9.83
C VAL A 23 -38.96 32.20 -9.07
N ARG A 24 -38.89 32.98 -7.99
CA ARG A 24 -37.70 33.04 -7.13
C ARG A 24 -37.37 31.67 -6.53
N ARG A 25 -38.36 30.96 -5.98
CA ARG A 25 -38.16 29.64 -5.38
C ARG A 25 -37.79 28.58 -6.42
N LEU A 26 -38.38 28.64 -7.61
CA LEU A 26 -38.01 27.76 -8.72
C LEU A 26 -36.55 27.97 -9.11
N ASN A 27 -36.13 29.21 -9.34
CA ASN A 27 -34.73 29.53 -9.65
C ASN A 27 -33.76 29.07 -8.55
N GLU A 28 -34.12 29.21 -7.26
CA GLU A 28 -33.30 28.71 -6.15
C GLU A 28 -33.19 27.19 -6.10
N LEU A 29 -34.26 26.47 -6.45
CA LEU A 29 -34.28 25.01 -6.48
C LEU A 29 -33.56 24.47 -7.72
N GLU A 30 -33.75 25.09 -8.88
CA GLU A 30 -33.04 24.78 -10.12
C GLU A 30 -31.53 25.02 -9.95
N ALA A 31 -31.12 26.16 -9.38
CA ALA A 31 -29.72 26.44 -9.07
C ALA A 31 -29.10 25.48 -8.03
N LYS A 32 -29.91 24.78 -7.23
CA LYS A 32 -29.44 23.71 -6.33
C LYS A 32 -29.29 22.38 -7.06
N LEU A 33 -30.12 22.11 -8.07
CA LEU A 33 -30.08 20.91 -8.90
C LEU A 33 -28.99 20.97 -9.97
N GLU A 34 -28.73 22.14 -10.55
CA GLU A 34 -27.66 22.36 -11.54
C GLU A 34 -26.25 22.34 -10.96
N LYS A 35 -26.12 22.25 -9.62
CA LYS A 35 -24.83 22.08 -8.97
C LYS A 35 -24.42 20.62 -8.99
N ASP A 36 -23.74 20.22 -10.06
CA ASP A 36 -22.91 19.04 -10.07
C ASP A 36 -21.52 19.31 -9.42
N SER A 37 -20.85 18.23 -9.03
CA SER A 37 -19.50 18.26 -8.42
C SER A 37 -18.41 18.64 -9.43
N HIS A 38 -18.77 19.00 -10.66
CA HIS A 38 -17.83 19.45 -11.68
C HIS A 38 -17.67 20.98 -11.69
N ASN A 39 -18.70 21.72 -11.27
CA ASN A 39 -18.70 23.19 -11.15
C ASN A 39 -18.57 23.67 -9.69
N SER A 40 -19.11 22.91 -8.74
CA SER A 40 -18.96 23.27 -7.33
C SER A 40 -17.65 22.69 -6.79
N SER A 41 -16.77 23.50 -6.21
CA SER A 41 -15.48 23.13 -5.59
C SER A 41 -15.58 22.15 -4.41
N LYS A 42 -16.58 21.27 -4.41
CA LYS A 42 -16.78 20.18 -3.48
C LYS A 42 -15.88 19.02 -3.91
N PRO A 43 -15.15 18.41 -2.96
CA PRO A 43 -14.35 17.25 -3.26
C PRO A 43 -15.26 16.09 -3.75
N PRO A 44 -14.76 15.23 -4.66
CA PRO A 44 -15.52 14.13 -5.24
C PRO A 44 -16.01 13.09 -4.22
N SER A 45 -15.53 13.16 -2.97
CA SER A 45 -16.00 12.38 -1.83
C SER A 45 -17.38 12.80 -1.31
N SER A 46 -17.91 13.96 -1.71
CA SER A 46 -19.21 14.47 -1.26
C SER A 46 -20.41 13.89 -2.03
N ASP A 47 -20.19 13.18 -3.14
CA ASP A 47 -21.26 12.62 -3.99
C ASP A 47 -21.87 11.31 -3.45
N GLY A 48 -21.48 10.90 -2.24
CA GLY A 48 -21.97 9.67 -1.61
C GLY A 48 -21.52 8.38 -2.32
N PRO A 49 -21.88 7.22 -1.77
CA PRO A 49 -21.39 5.91 -2.23
C PRO A 49 -21.96 5.46 -3.60
N LYS A 50 -22.64 6.33 -4.34
CA LYS A 50 -23.24 6.01 -5.65
C LYS A 50 -22.26 6.12 -6.83
N ARG A 51 -21.03 6.60 -6.62
CA ARG A 51 -20.01 6.54 -7.67
C ARG A 51 -19.43 5.14 -7.74
N GLU A 52 -19.80 4.39 -8.78
CA GLU A 52 -19.10 3.15 -9.13
C GLU A 52 -17.68 3.49 -9.58
N PRO A 53 -16.63 2.99 -8.90
CA PRO A 53 -15.26 3.18 -9.36
C PRO A 53 -15.07 2.46 -10.70
N LYS A 54 -14.88 3.23 -11.78
CA LYS A 54 -14.52 2.66 -13.09
C LYS A 54 -13.07 2.19 -13.05
N SER A 55 -12.87 0.89 -12.84
CA SER A 55 -11.56 0.25 -13.00
C SER A 55 -11.11 0.37 -14.46
N LEU A 56 -9.98 1.03 -14.71
CA LEU A 56 -9.29 1.02 -16.00
C LEU A 56 -8.58 -0.31 -16.30
N ARG A 57 -8.59 -1.23 -15.33
CA ARG A 57 -7.94 -2.54 -15.44
C ARG A 57 -8.82 -3.46 -16.31
N GLY A 58 -8.27 -4.01 -17.39
CA GLY A 58 -8.92 -5.04 -18.18
C GLY A 58 -9.20 -6.29 -17.35
N VAL A 59 -10.29 -7.01 -17.66
CA VAL A 59 -10.65 -8.25 -16.98
C VAL A 59 -9.58 -9.30 -17.27
N SER A 60 -8.68 -9.53 -16.32
CA SER A 60 -7.80 -10.68 -16.38
C SER A 60 -8.62 -11.93 -16.07
N GLY A 61 -8.68 -12.90 -16.98
CA GLY A 61 -9.27 -14.23 -16.72
C GLY A 61 -8.54 -15.05 -15.63
N ALA A 62 -7.49 -14.46 -15.04
CA ALA A 62 -6.78 -15.00 -13.90
C ALA A 62 -7.68 -15.01 -12.66
N ARG A 63 -7.80 -16.18 -12.02
CA ARG A 63 -8.48 -16.27 -10.73
C ARG A 63 -7.73 -15.43 -9.69
N PRO A 64 -8.44 -14.74 -8.78
CA PRO A 64 -7.82 -14.11 -7.62
C PRO A 64 -7.00 -15.17 -6.84
N GLY A 65 -5.72 -14.89 -6.61
CA GLY A 65 -4.80 -15.80 -5.91
C GLY A 65 -3.68 -16.36 -6.78
N ALA A 66 -2.94 -17.33 -6.22
CA ALA A 66 -1.85 -17.99 -6.92
C ALA A 66 -2.39 -18.72 -8.15
N GLN A 67 -1.76 -18.50 -9.30
CA GLN A 67 -2.12 -19.21 -10.53
C GLN A 67 -1.95 -20.74 -10.36
N PRO A 68 -2.82 -21.54 -10.99
CA PRO A 68 -2.70 -23.00 -10.98
C PRO A 68 -1.29 -23.42 -11.44
N GLY A 69 -0.60 -24.23 -10.62
CA GLY A 69 0.77 -24.68 -10.89
C GLY A 69 1.86 -23.99 -10.08
N HIS A 70 1.57 -22.91 -9.36
CA HIS A 70 2.53 -22.36 -8.40
C HIS A 70 2.62 -23.25 -7.15
N LYS A 71 3.74 -23.98 -7.02
CA LYS A 71 4.07 -24.67 -5.77
C LYS A 71 4.22 -23.62 -4.66
N GLY A 72 3.38 -23.71 -3.64
CA GLY A 72 3.50 -22.89 -2.44
C GLY A 72 4.88 -23.08 -1.81
N LYS A 73 5.57 -21.98 -1.54
CA LYS A 73 6.83 -21.98 -0.78
C LYS A 73 6.53 -21.51 0.63
N THR A 74 5.77 -22.28 1.38
CA THR A 74 5.62 -22.04 2.81
C THR A 74 6.97 -22.33 3.46
N LEU A 75 7.47 -21.38 4.26
CA LEU A 75 8.69 -21.58 5.03
C LEU A 75 8.48 -22.76 5.99
N LYS A 76 9.38 -23.74 5.93
CA LYS A 76 9.34 -24.92 6.79
C LYS A 76 10.06 -24.61 8.09
N ARG A 77 9.53 -25.16 9.20
CA ARG A 77 10.24 -25.17 10.49
C ARG A 77 11.57 -25.91 10.33
N VAL A 78 12.65 -25.32 10.84
CA VAL A 78 14.00 -25.88 10.82
C VAL A 78 14.24 -26.70 12.09
N ALA A 79 14.93 -27.83 11.99
CA ALA A 79 15.20 -28.69 13.16
C ALA A 79 16.21 -28.04 14.14
N GLN A 80 17.19 -27.32 13.62
CA GLN A 80 18.24 -26.66 14.39
C GLN A 80 18.27 -25.16 14.01
N PRO A 81 17.68 -24.27 14.82
CA PRO A 81 17.78 -22.83 14.59
C PRO A 81 19.17 -22.31 14.99
N ASP A 82 19.62 -21.22 14.36
CA ASP A 82 20.91 -20.59 14.65
C ASP A 82 20.98 -20.02 16.09
N HIS A 83 19.83 -19.56 16.59
CA HIS A 83 19.68 -19.00 17.93
C HIS A 83 18.44 -19.57 18.61
N ILE A 84 18.55 -19.90 19.90
CA ILE A 84 17.44 -20.36 20.74
C ILE A 84 17.30 -19.40 21.91
N GLU A 85 16.19 -18.66 21.95
CA GLU A 85 15.81 -17.81 23.07
C GLU A 85 14.73 -18.53 23.89
N ILE A 86 15.04 -18.80 25.16
CA ILE A 86 14.10 -19.40 26.10
C ILE A 86 13.46 -18.28 26.91
N HIS A 87 12.14 -18.12 26.79
CA HIS A 87 11.38 -17.19 27.62
C HIS A 87 10.95 -17.90 28.91
N PRO A 88 11.47 -17.49 30.08
CA PRO A 88 11.15 -18.14 31.35
C PRO A 88 9.71 -17.85 31.76
N VAL A 89 9.11 -18.79 32.50
CA VAL A 89 7.86 -18.52 33.21
C VAL A 89 8.08 -17.43 34.27
N ALA A 90 7.03 -16.68 34.59
CA ALA A 90 7.08 -15.69 35.67
C ALA A 90 7.55 -16.33 36.99
N SER A 91 8.22 -15.56 37.85
CA SER A 91 8.71 -16.05 39.14
C SER A 91 7.61 -16.30 40.17
N VAL A 92 6.38 -15.89 39.88
CA VAL A 92 5.22 -16.01 40.76
C VAL A 92 4.02 -16.57 39.99
N CYS A 93 3.22 -17.37 40.67
CA CYS A 93 1.97 -17.87 40.15
C CYS A 93 0.96 -16.72 40.05
N ASP A 94 0.33 -16.59 38.88
CA ASP A 94 -0.72 -15.63 38.58
C ASP A 94 -2.04 -15.89 39.33
N ALA A 95 -2.31 -17.15 39.72
CA ALA A 95 -3.52 -17.52 40.45
C ALA A 95 -3.40 -17.33 41.98
N CYS A 96 -2.26 -17.70 42.59
CA CYS A 96 -2.11 -17.70 44.06
C CYS A 96 -0.96 -16.82 44.59
N GLY A 97 -0.15 -16.22 43.71
CA GLY A 97 0.97 -15.35 44.09
C GLY A 97 2.20 -16.06 44.66
N ALA A 98 2.16 -17.38 44.85
CA ALA A 98 3.29 -18.15 45.37
C ALA A 98 4.47 -18.16 44.38
N ARG A 99 5.70 -18.21 44.90
CA ARG A 99 6.91 -18.28 44.06
C ARG A 99 6.96 -19.60 43.30
N LEU A 100 7.22 -19.51 42.00
CA LEU A 100 7.45 -20.66 41.13
C LEU A 100 8.93 -21.05 41.23
N ASP A 101 9.17 -22.25 41.77
CA ASP A 101 10.51 -22.81 41.87
C ASP A 101 10.99 -23.31 40.50
N SER A 102 12.21 -22.90 40.15
CA SER A 102 12.96 -23.38 38.99
C SER A 102 13.00 -24.91 38.86
N THR A 103 13.01 -25.66 39.98
CA THR A 103 13.01 -27.13 39.97
C THR A 103 11.72 -27.74 39.43
N ARG A 104 10.62 -26.97 39.41
CA ARG A 104 9.31 -27.39 38.92
C ARG A 104 9.07 -27.03 37.44
N ILE A 105 10.00 -26.31 36.81
CA ILE A 105 9.95 -25.98 35.38
C ILE A 105 10.49 -27.18 34.61
N THR A 106 9.64 -27.85 33.84
CA THR A 106 9.97 -29.17 33.26
C THR A 106 9.84 -29.26 31.74
N VAL A 107 8.99 -28.46 31.10
CA VAL A 107 8.65 -28.67 29.68
C VAL A 107 8.53 -27.36 28.91
N VAL A 108 9.16 -27.32 27.73
CA VAL A 108 8.83 -26.38 26.65
C VAL A 108 7.80 -27.08 25.76
N THR A 109 6.53 -26.71 25.89
CA THR A 109 5.42 -27.36 25.16
C THR A 109 5.28 -26.83 23.74
N GLU A 110 5.55 -25.54 23.53
CA GLU A 110 5.38 -24.86 22.26
C GLU A 110 6.61 -24.00 21.94
N GLY A 111 7.04 -24.02 20.68
CA GLY A 111 8.06 -23.11 20.18
C GLY A 111 7.61 -22.48 18.88
N ARG A 112 7.87 -21.19 18.70
CA ARG A 112 7.65 -20.47 17.44
C ARG A 112 9.02 -20.14 16.82
N GLN A 113 9.15 -20.31 15.51
CA GLN A 113 10.36 -19.92 14.79
C GLN A 113 10.06 -18.70 13.95
N VAL A 114 10.87 -17.66 14.15
CA VAL A 114 10.90 -16.49 13.28
C VAL A 114 12.11 -16.67 12.37
N ILE A 115 11.88 -16.65 11.06
CA ILE A 115 12.93 -16.76 10.05
C ILE A 115 13.11 -15.38 9.43
N ASP A 116 14.09 -14.64 9.94
CA ASP A 116 14.46 -13.33 9.44
C ASP A 116 15.68 -13.41 8.52
N LEU A 117 15.70 -12.53 7.51
CA LEU A 117 16.89 -12.33 6.69
C LEU A 117 17.82 -11.37 7.43
N PRO A 118 19.04 -11.78 7.82
CA PRO A 118 19.96 -10.88 8.49
C PRO A 118 20.33 -9.69 7.58
N PRO A 119 20.76 -8.54 8.16
CA PRO A 119 21.13 -7.36 7.40
C PRO A 119 22.14 -7.71 6.29
N THR A 120 21.65 -7.77 5.06
CA THR A 120 22.46 -8.17 3.92
C THR A 120 22.99 -6.90 3.26
N ARG A 121 24.31 -6.72 3.26
CA ARG A 121 24.94 -5.60 2.54
C ARG A 121 25.25 -6.01 1.11
N PHE A 122 25.10 -5.07 0.18
CA PHE A 122 25.63 -5.26 -1.17
C PHE A 122 27.15 -5.26 -1.11
N GLU A 123 27.75 -6.23 -1.80
CA GLU A 123 29.16 -6.19 -2.13
C GLU A 123 29.32 -5.38 -3.41
N VAL A 124 30.02 -4.24 -3.32
CA VAL A 124 30.19 -3.30 -4.43
C VAL A 124 31.65 -3.35 -4.87
N THR A 125 31.87 -3.70 -6.14
CA THR A 125 33.18 -3.58 -6.79
C THR A 125 33.19 -2.35 -7.69
N GLU A 126 34.05 -1.38 -7.39
CA GLU A 126 34.25 -0.22 -8.26
C GLU A 126 35.34 -0.53 -9.28
N HIS A 127 34.96 -0.58 -10.56
CA HIS A 127 35.93 -0.68 -11.65
C HIS A 127 36.43 0.73 -11.99
N ARG A 128 37.76 0.92 -11.98
CA ARG A 128 38.40 2.18 -12.40
C ARG A 128 39.36 1.89 -13.56
N VAL A 129 39.35 2.78 -14.55
CA VAL A 129 40.34 2.76 -15.64
C VAL A 129 41.34 3.89 -15.47
N GLN A 130 42.60 3.62 -15.77
CA GLN A 130 43.65 4.63 -15.76
C GLN A 130 43.75 5.32 -17.12
N ILE A 131 44.22 6.56 -17.12
CA ILE A 131 44.54 7.33 -18.32
C ILE A 131 46.00 7.75 -18.23
N ALA A 132 46.79 7.47 -19.26
CA ALA A 132 48.18 7.89 -19.37
C ALA A 132 48.37 8.78 -20.60
N GLN A 133 49.21 9.80 -20.48
CA GLN A 133 49.63 10.62 -21.62
C GLN A 133 51.09 10.30 -21.96
N CYS A 134 51.31 9.91 -23.21
CA CYS A 134 52.65 9.69 -23.74
C CYS A 134 53.36 11.03 -23.96
N ARG A 135 54.70 11.02 -23.95
CA ARG A 135 55.52 12.21 -24.21
C ARG A 135 55.23 12.86 -25.57
N CYS A 136 54.73 12.09 -26.55
CA CYS A 136 54.29 12.61 -27.84
C CYS A 136 52.91 13.29 -27.81
N GLY A 137 52.27 13.40 -26.63
CA GLY A 137 50.94 13.98 -26.44
C GLY A 137 49.77 12.99 -26.57
N LYS A 138 49.99 11.78 -27.10
CA LYS A 138 48.94 10.76 -27.27
C LYS A 138 48.40 10.25 -25.94
N ARG A 139 47.07 10.19 -25.80
CA ARG A 139 46.38 9.66 -24.61
C ARG A 139 46.03 8.19 -24.79
N HIS A 140 46.25 7.41 -23.73
CA HIS A 140 45.91 6.00 -23.62
C HIS A 140 44.95 5.82 -22.45
N SER A 141 43.92 4.99 -22.60
CA SER A 141 42.95 4.71 -21.54
C SER A 141 42.79 3.19 -21.39
N GLY A 142 42.70 2.72 -20.15
CA GLY A 142 42.32 1.34 -19.86
C GLY A 142 40.88 1.05 -20.30
N VAL A 143 40.56 -0.23 -20.50
CA VAL A 143 39.24 -0.69 -20.94
C VAL A 143 38.54 -1.39 -19.78
N PHE A 144 37.24 -1.15 -19.62
CA PHE A 144 36.43 -1.84 -18.62
C PHE A 144 36.24 -3.32 -19.00
N PRO A 145 36.13 -4.24 -18.01
CA PRO A 145 35.78 -5.64 -18.28
C PRO A 145 34.45 -5.78 -19.02
N GLU A 146 34.29 -6.89 -19.75
CA GLU A 146 33.04 -7.21 -20.45
C GLU A 146 31.86 -7.23 -19.47
N GLY A 147 30.76 -6.56 -19.84
CA GLY A 147 29.58 -6.42 -18.99
C GLY A 147 29.58 -5.21 -18.04
N VAL A 148 30.69 -4.48 -17.88
CA VAL A 148 30.79 -3.27 -17.02
C VAL A 148 30.78 -2.00 -17.87
N SER A 149 29.68 -1.77 -18.59
CA SER A 149 29.54 -0.61 -19.50
C SER A 149 28.77 0.58 -18.90
N ARG A 150 27.97 0.34 -17.85
CA ARG A 150 27.19 1.38 -17.16
C ARG A 150 27.94 1.87 -15.94
N ARG A 151 27.74 3.14 -15.56
CA ARG A 151 28.36 3.75 -14.36
C ARG A 151 28.02 3.01 -13.08
N CYS A 152 26.81 2.46 -13.01
CA CYS A 152 26.38 1.55 -11.97
C CYS A 152 25.54 0.48 -12.65
N SER A 153 25.90 -0.78 -12.43
CA SER A 153 25.16 -1.94 -12.91
C SER A 153 25.08 -2.96 -11.78
N THR A 154 23.89 -3.50 -11.56
CA THR A 154 23.73 -4.69 -10.75
C THR A 154 24.30 -5.86 -11.54
N ALA A 155 25.30 -6.55 -10.99
CA ALA A 155 25.69 -7.85 -11.54
C ALA A 155 24.47 -8.79 -11.47
N PRO A 156 24.23 -9.64 -12.48
CA PRO A 156 23.24 -10.69 -12.35
C PRO A 156 23.73 -11.68 -11.29
N ARG A 157 23.36 -11.48 -10.01
CA ARG A 157 23.51 -12.54 -9.01
C ARG A 157 22.45 -13.60 -9.28
N CYS A 158 22.82 -14.60 -10.09
CA CYS A 158 22.29 -15.95 -9.99
C CYS A 158 23.45 -16.86 -9.59
N GLY A 159 23.75 -16.91 -8.29
CA GLY A 159 24.33 -18.13 -7.73
C GLY A 159 23.30 -19.25 -7.87
N PRO A 160 23.73 -20.52 -8.01
CA PRO A 160 22.78 -21.63 -8.12
C PRO A 160 21.80 -21.55 -6.95
N ARG A 161 20.51 -21.71 -7.23
CA ARG A 161 19.52 -22.00 -6.17
C ARG A 161 20.01 -23.27 -5.48
N GLN A 162 20.67 -23.13 -4.33
CA GLN A 162 20.75 -24.23 -3.39
C GLN A 162 19.33 -24.40 -2.87
N SER A 163 18.69 -25.43 -3.39
CA SER A 163 17.45 -25.98 -2.85
C SER A 163 17.77 -26.41 -1.42
N ILE A 164 17.20 -25.69 -0.44
CA ILE A 164 17.05 -26.16 0.93
C ILE A 164 15.73 -26.94 1.00
#